data_AF-A0AA39XTJ2-F1
#
_entry.id   AF-A0AA39XTJ2-F1
#
_cell.length_a   1.000
_cell.length_b   1.000
_cell.length_c   1.000
_cell.angle_alpha   90.00
_cell.angle_beta   90.00
_cell.angle_gamma   90.00
#
_symmetry.space_group_name_H-M   'P 1'
#
loop_
_entity.id
_entity.type
_entity.pdbx_description
1 polymer ?
#
loop_
_entity_poly.entity_id
_entity_poly.type
_entity_poly.pdbx_seq_one_letter_code
_entity_poly.pdbx_strand_id
1 'polypeptide(L)'
;MQSARRNPDDQMSRTKLELPPGEDSDATHHELYSLSTDDKKYFPVKFGNESAFNPNILPHPKHDGRYIIVGQKSSTADDTNGVFFEIACEAAFKDGQLQCLEEAPLRLPIASTKTTEPEKCKGDLLTLLLMNQGPHDARVVFGPENPYIIYGSNSAFTCFGMWIQDFSALGDWGFKKLGKDKFAEATELQRPAPWSAVEKNWFIFWDKDSQAYAHYDAVPARSFAKLHPNGAVGPNLGPFAEQDEKCLAHYLPKLPPKNEDIHQATNSLRVTMCKRADKDCKADDTNTFIVAIIQHKTWYNFHGEYEPYAMVFRERSPFEVYAVSRKPLWIHGRQRRNDNTTDMVYVAGMNWKEKGLNYHGYLDDELFLTFGVDDKRAGAIDILASDLLTGLALCSDV
;
A
#
# COMPACT_ATOMS: atom_id res chain seq x y z
N MET A 1 -17.62 -58.35 20.11
CA MET A 1 -17.02 -57.14 20.71
C MET A 1 -15.60 -56.98 20.18
N GLN A 2 -15.41 -56.15 19.17
CA GLN A 2 -14.11 -55.55 18.81
C GLN A 2 -14.42 -54.19 18.20
N SER A 3 -14.10 -53.15 18.96
CA SER A 3 -14.26 -51.74 18.61
C SER A 3 -13.01 -51.31 17.84
N ALA A 4 -13.17 -51.07 16.54
CA ALA A 4 -12.16 -50.39 15.74
C ALA A 4 -12.26 -48.89 16.04
N ARG A 5 -11.25 -48.37 16.74
CA ARG A 5 -11.06 -46.94 16.98
C ARG A 5 -10.81 -46.25 15.64
N ARG A 6 -11.71 -45.35 15.23
CA ARG A 6 -11.43 -44.40 14.15
C ARG A 6 -10.51 -43.31 14.70
N ASN A 7 -9.47 -43.01 13.94
CA ASN A 7 -8.51 -41.95 14.21
C ASN A 7 -9.23 -40.58 14.04
N PRO A 8 -9.09 -39.62 14.97
CA PRO A 8 -9.80 -38.34 14.87
C PRO A 8 -9.25 -37.38 13.80
N ASP A 9 -8.11 -37.71 13.18
CA ASP A 9 -7.38 -36.81 12.27
C ASP A 9 -7.86 -36.85 10.81
N ASP A 10 -8.91 -37.61 10.48
CA ASP A 10 -9.39 -37.83 9.11
C ASP A 10 -10.63 -36.99 8.74
N GLN A 11 -10.89 -35.90 9.48
CA GLN A 11 -12.04 -35.01 9.27
C GLN A 11 -11.72 -33.51 9.17
N MET A 12 -10.44 -33.12 8.99
CA MET A 12 -10.12 -31.77 8.47
C MET A 12 -10.24 -31.76 6.95
N SER A 13 -11.49 -31.72 6.50
CA SER A 13 -11.84 -31.41 5.11
C SER A 13 -11.15 -30.12 4.69
N ARG A 14 -10.25 -30.23 3.70
CA ARG A 14 -9.74 -29.13 2.88
C ARG A 14 -10.93 -28.49 2.17
N THR A 15 -11.62 -27.55 2.81
CA THR A 15 -12.49 -26.64 2.09
C THR A 15 -11.57 -25.75 1.28
N LYS A 16 -11.40 -26.08 0.00
CA LYS A 16 -10.62 -25.28 -0.95
C LYS A 16 -11.35 -23.94 -1.04
N LEU A 17 -10.75 -22.89 -0.48
CA LEU A 17 -11.27 -21.54 -0.61
C LEU A 17 -11.39 -21.26 -2.12
N GLU A 18 -12.60 -21.01 -2.60
CA GLU A 18 -12.84 -20.69 -4.00
C GLU A 18 -12.39 -19.24 -4.23
N LEU A 19 -11.25 -19.08 -4.91
CA LEU A 19 -10.80 -17.77 -5.38
C LEU A 19 -11.76 -17.25 -6.46
N PRO A 20 -11.94 -15.92 -6.60
CA PRO A 20 -12.74 -15.38 -7.68
C PRO A 20 -12.17 -15.84 -9.05
N PRO A 21 -12.99 -16.46 -9.91
CA PRO A 21 -12.52 -17.00 -11.18
C PRO A 21 -12.06 -15.85 -12.10
N GLY A 22 -10.88 -15.99 -12.70
CA GLY A 22 -10.42 -15.09 -13.77
C GLY A 22 -10.80 -15.66 -15.15
N GLU A 23 -11.14 -14.79 -16.10
CA GLU A 23 -11.28 -15.21 -17.51
C GLU A 23 -9.89 -15.44 -18.13
N ASP A 24 -9.72 -16.62 -18.74
CA ASP A 24 -8.53 -16.97 -19.53
C ASP A 24 -8.65 -16.34 -20.93
N SER A 25 -8.52 -15.01 -20.98
CA SER A 25 -8.46 -14.23 -22.23
C SER A 25 -7.02 -13.95 -22.63
N ASP A 26 -6.78 -13.70 -23.93
CA ASP A 26 -5.49 -13.23 -24.47
C ASP A 26 -5.06 -11.84 -23.93
N ALA A 27 -5.86 -11.23 -23.04
CA ALA A 27 -5.53 -9.96 -22.42
C ALA A 27 -4.24 -10.08 -21.59
N THR A 28 -3.34 -9.11 -21.73
CA THR A 28 -2.06 -9.10 -21.00
C THR A 28 -2.19 -8.58 -19.57
N HIS A 29 -3.34 -7.98 -19.21
CA HIS A 29 -3.63 -7.40 -17.90
C HIS A 29 -5.01 -7.83 -17.40
N HIS A 30 -5.22 -7.72 -16.10
CA HIS A 30 -6.55 -7.72 -15.48
C HIS A 30 -7.02 -6.28 -15.31
N GLU A 31 -8.07 -5.86 -16.01
CA GLU A 31 -8.52 -4.47 -16.02
C GLU A 31 -9.51 -4.17 -14.88
N LEU A 32 -9.32 -3.02 -14.23
CA LEU A 32 -10.10 -2.51 -13.11
C LEU A 32 -10.95 -1.32 -13.56
N TYR A 33 -12.24 -1.33 -13.22
CA TYR A 33 -13.21 -0.34 -13.66
C TYR A 33 -13.84 0.40 -12.47
N SER A 34 -13.95 1.72 -12.56
CA SER A 34 -14.51 2.54 -11.46
C SER A 34 -15.99 2.22 -11.23
N LEU A 35 -16.37 2.14 -9.97
CA LEU A 35 -17.76 2.04 -9.54
C LEU A 35 -18.46 3.40 -9.60
N SER A 36 -17.74 4.50 -9.30
CA SER A 36 -18.33 5.84 -9.18
C SER A 36 -18.40 6.66 -10.48
N THR A 37 -17.65 6.32 -11.53
CA THR A 37 -17.68 7.10 -12.79
C THR A 37 -18.54 6.43 -13.86
N ASP A 38 -19.26 7.26 -14.64
CA ASP A 38 -20.12 6.80 -15.73
C ASP A 38 -19.32 6.15 -16.86
N ASP A 39 -18.13 6.68 -17.17
CA ASP A 39 -17.25 6.15 -18.20
C ASP A 39 -16.31 5.04 -17.70
N LYS A 40 -16.49 4.60 -16.45
CA LYS A 40 -15.74 3.55 -15.77
C LYS A 40 -14.24 3.83 -15.59
N LYS A 41 -13.76 5.02 -15.95
CA LYS A 41 -12.36 5.39 -15.76
C LYS A 41 -12.11 5.81 -14.33
N TYR A 42 -10.85 5.79 -13.94
CA TYR A 42 -10.43 6.44 -12.72
C TYR A 42 -10.78 7.93 -12.71
N PHE A 43 -10.97 8.51 -11.53
CA PHE A 43 -11.29 9.92 -11.34
C PHE A 43 -10.09 10.70 -10.79
N PRO A 44 -9.97 12.01 -11.11
CA PRO A 44 -8.94 12.85 -10.53
C PRO A 44 -9.22 13.18 -9.07
N VAL A 45 -8.15 13.35 -8.30
CA VAL A 45 -8.18 13.87 -6.92
C VAL A 45 -7.63 15.30 -6.92
N LYS A 46 -8.37 16.27 -6.37
CA LYS A 46 -8.03 17.71 -6.43
C LYS A 46 -7.85 18.31 -5.04
N PHE A 47 -6.76 19.06 -4.87
CA PHE A 47 -6.35 19.66 -3.61
C PHE A 47 -6.60 21.18 -3.58
N GLY A 48 -7.82 21.60 -3.92
CA GLY A 48 -8.19 23.02 -3.97
C GLY A 48 -7.31 23.79 -4.97
N ASN A 49 -6.65 24.85 -4.50
CA ASN A 49 -5.75 25.69 -5.30
C ASN A 49 -4.31 25.15 -5.38
N GLU A 50 -4.01 24.01 -4.74
CA GLU A 50 -2.68 23.40 -4.75
C GLU A 50 -2.59 22.22 -5.72
N SER A 51 -1.40 22.02 -6.29
CA SER A 51 -1.09 20.83 -7.07
C SER A 51 -0.45 19.77 -6.16
N ALA A 52 -0.91 18.52 -6.29
CA ALA A 52 -0.35 17.39 -5.56
C ALA A 52 -0.46 16.09 -6.37
N PHE A 53 0.33 15.11 -5.95
CA PHE A 53 0.40 13.77 -6.51
C PHE A 53 0.50 12.73 -5.38
N ASN A 54 0.44 11.43 -5.74
CA ASN A 54 0.45 10.31 -4.79
C ASN A 54 -0.59 10.46 -3.67
N PRO A 55 -1.89 10.63 -4.01
CA PRO A 55 -2.92 10.87 -3.03
C PRO A 55 -3.15 9.63 -2.16
N ASN A 56 -3.74 9.87 -0.99
CA ASN A 56 -4.34 8.89 -0.09
C ASN A 56 -5.75 9.35 0.23
N ILE A 57 -6.69 8.43 0.38
CA ILE A 57 -8.10 8.73 0.67
C ILE A 57 -8.53 7.90 1.87
N LEU A 58 -9.07 8.55 2.90
CA LEU A 58 -9.71 7.90 4.04
C LEU A 58 -11.19 8.29 4.11
N PRO A 59 -12.14 7.37 4.37
CA PRO A 59 -13.49 7.75 4.79
C PRO A 59 -13.46 8.65 6.03
N HIS A 60 -14.27 9.72 6.00
CA HIS A 60 -14.38 10.62 7.14
C HIS A 60 -15.09 9.91 8.31
N PRO A 61 -14.57 9.95 9.56
CA PRO A 61 -15.10 9.15 10.67
C PRO A 61 -16.48 9.60 11.15
N LYS A 62 -16.90 10.82 10.83
CA LYS A 62 -18.17 11.42 11.31
C LYS A 62 -19.17 11.80 10.21
N HIS A 63 -18.75 11.88 8.94
CA HIS A 63 -19.56 12.48 7.88
C HIS A 63 -19.60 11.54 6.69
N ASP A 64 -20.78 11.00 6.40
CA ASP A 64 -20.95 10.07 5.28
C ASP A 64 -20.80 10.82 3.95
N GLY A 65 -20.22 10.16 2.94
CA GLY A 65 -19.92 10.76 1.64
C GLY A 65 -18.80 11.81 1.65
N ARG A 66 -18.13 12.00 2.80
CA ARG A 66 -16.91 12.81 2.93
C ARG A 66 -15.70 11.93 3.15
N TYR A 67 -14.57 12.45 2.71
CA TYR A 67 -13.27 11.80 2.80
C TYR A 67 -12.24 12.77 3.31
N ILE A 68 -11.18 12.26 3.90
CA ILE A 68 -9.96 13.01 4.16
C ILE A 68 -8.97 12.59 3.09
N ILE A 69 -8.51 13.54 2.29
CA ILE A 69 -7.48 13.29 1.28
C ILE A 69 -6.17 13.90 1.71
N VAL A 70 -5.07 13.20 1.43
CA VAL A 70 -3.70 13.61 1.73
C VAL A 70 -2.83 13.37 0.50
N GLY A 71 -1.95 14.29 0.14
CA GLY A 71 -1.03 14.10 -0.99
C GLY A 71 0.22 14.96 -0.89
N GLN A 72 1.24 14.53 -1.62
CA GLN A 72 2.51 15.23 -1.72
C GLN A 72 2.31 16.49 -2.56
N LYS A 73 2.55 17.67 -1.98
CA LYS A 73 2.50 18.93 -2.73
C LYS A 73 3.57 18.91 -3.82
N SER A 74 3.17 19.24 -5.05
CA SER A 74 4.08 19.43 -6.17
C SER A 74 4.89 20.70 -5.96
N SER A 75 6.20 20.63 -6.19
CA SER A 75 7.05 21.82 -6.19
C SER A 75 6.70 22.73 -7.36
N THR A 76 6.56 24.02 -7.07
CA THR A 76 6.43 25.10 -8.04
C THR A 76 7.80 25.71 -8.34
N ALA A 77 7.89 26.53 -9.40
CA ALA A 77 9.15 27.22 -9.74
C ALA A 77 9.64 28.17 -8.63
N ASP A 78 8.74 28.59 -7.74
CA ASP A 78 9.02 29.49 -6.62
C ASP A 78 9.41 28.74 -5.33
N ASP A 79 9.26 27.41 -5.29
CA ASP A 79 9.60 26.63 -4.11
C ASP A 79 11.12 26.51 -3.94
N THR A 80 11.58 26.70 -2.71
CA THR A 80 12.99 26.49 -2.36
C THR A 80 13.39 25.04 -2.60
N ASN A 81 14.46 24.83 -3.37
CA ASN A 81 15.02 23.50 -3.64
C ASN A 81 15.11 22.65 -2.36
N GLY A 82 14.44 21.50 -2.35
CA GLY A 82 14.56 20.48 -1.32
C GLY A 82 13.54 20.54 -0.18
N VAL A 83 12.53 21.42 -0.23
CA VAL A 83 11.47 21.46 0.80
C VAL A 83 10.21 20.75 0.30
N PHE A 84 9.72 19.79 1.09
CA PHE A 84 8.61 18.91 0.74
C PHE A 84 7.53 18.94 1.80
N PHE A 85 6.26 18.91 1.37
CA PHE A 85 5.10 18.95 2.25
C PHE A 85 4.04 17.94 1.82
N GLU A 86 3.43 17.32 2.82
CA GLU A 86 2.12 16.68 2.66
C GLU A 86 1.02 17.70 2.94
N ILE A 87 0.04 17.76 2.06
CA ILE A 87 -1.15 18.61 2.20
C ILE A 87 -2.40 17.74 2.35
N ALA A 88 -3.37 18.22 3.13
CA ALA A 88 -4.57 17.46 3.47
C ALA A 88 -5.82 18.35 3.55
N CYS A 89 -6.99 17.77 3.27
CA CYS A 89 -8.28 18.45 3.42
C CYS A 89 -9.43 17.45 3.55
N GLU A 90 -10.58 17.92 4.04
CA GLU A 90 -11.84 17.22 3.80
C GLU A 90 -12.26 17.39 2.34
N ALA A 91 -12.76 16.32 1.73
CA ALA A 91 -13.15 16.25 0.33
C ALA A 91 -14.48 15.54 0.15
N ALA A 92 -15.14 15.82 -0.97
CA ALA A 92 -16.33 15.11 -1.43
C ALA A 92 -16.33 14.97 -2.95
N PHE A 93 -17.13 14.05 -3.46
CA PHE A 93 -17.34 13.93 -4.90
C PHE A 93 -18.12 15.12 -5.43
N LYS A 94 -17.60 15.75 -6.49
CA LYS A 94 -18.26 16.82 -7.23
C LYS A 94 -17.78 16.79 -8.68
N ASP A 95 -18.74 16.85 -9.61
CA ASP A 95 -18.49 16.88 -11.06
C ASP A 95 -17.59 15.73 -11.57
N GLY A 96 -17.77 14.52 -11.03
CA GLY A 96 -16.99 13.33 -11.41
C GLY A 96 -15.57 13.27 -10.84
N GLN A 97 -15.26 14.11 -9.84
CA GLN A 97 -13.93 14.23 -9.22
C GLN A 97 -14.06 14.15 -7.71
N LEU A 98 -13.02 13.68 -7.01
CA LEU A 98 -12.92 13.85 -5.57
C LEU A 98 -12.09 15.10 -5.28
N GLN A 99 -12.66 16.09 -4.59
CA GLN A 99 -11.98 17.37 -4.39
C GLN A 99 -12.21 17.97 -3.00
N CYS A 100 -11.22 18.74 -2.53
CA CYS A 100 -11.34 19.50 -1.29
C CYS A 100 -12.63 20.33 -1.24
N LEU A 101 -13.24 20.37 -0.06
CA LEU A 101 -14.38 21.24 0.22
C LEU A 101 -13.96 22.71 0.37
N GLU A 102 -12.71 22.94 0.78
CA GLU A 102 -12.10 24.27 0.92
C GLU A 102 -11.00 24.48 -0.12
N GLU A 103 -10.76 25.74 -0.48
CA GLU A 103 -9.77 26.10 -1.52
C GLU A 103 -8.33 25.88 -1.06
N ALA A 104 -8.01 26.12 0.21
CA ALA A 104 -6.65 26.03 0.73
C ALA A 104 -6.49 24.77 1.60
N PRO A 105 -5.77 23.74 1.14
CA PRO A 105 -5.53 22.55 1.95
C PRO A 105 -4.57 22.83 3.11
N LEU A 106 -4.72 22.08 4.19
CA LEU A 106 -3.84 22.15 5.35
C LEU A 106 -2.49 21.52 5.01
N ARG A 107 -1.39 22.26 5.20
CA ARG A 107 -0.05 21.67 5.27
C ARG A 107 0.09 20.88 6.56
N LEU A 108 0.34 19.58 6.47
CA LEU A 108 0.52 18.73 7.65
C LEU A 108 1.74 19.17 8.46
N PRO A 109 1.64 19.27 9.80
CA PRO A 109 2.73 19.73 10.67
C PRO A 109 3.75 18.61 10.93
N ILE A 110 4.28 18.00 9.88
CA ILE A 110 5.35 17.00 9.96
C ILE A 110 6.69 17.72 10.07
N ALA A 111 7.44 17.42 11.12
CA ALA A 111 8.75 18.03 11.36
C ALA A 111 9.79 17.49 10.38
N SER A 112 10.66 18.38 9.89
CA SER A 112 11.84 17.96 9.12
C SER A 112 12.82 17.19 10.00
N THR A 113 13.39 16.14 9.45
CA THR A 113 14.41 15.31 10.09
C THR A 113 15.79 15.63 9.53
N LYS A 114 16.85 15.10 10.14
CA LYS A 114 18.23 15.23 9.65
C LYS A 114 18.94 13.91 9.79
N THR A 115 19.83 13.61 8.85
CA THR A 115 20.67 12.42 8.98
C THR A 115 21.77 12.63 10.01
N THR A 116 22.01 11.62 10.84
CA THR A 116 23.19 11.55 11.72
C THR A 116 24.35 10.80 11.05
N GLU A 117 24.14 10.27 9.85
CA GLU A 117 25.08 9.47 9.07
C GLU A 117 25.34 10.10 7.69
N PRO A 118 25.80 11.36 7.60
CA PRO A 118 25.93 12.10 6.33
C PRO A 118 26.88 11.43 5.33
N GLU A 119 27.82 10.63 5.83
CA GLU A 119 28.74 9.83 5.03
C GLU A 119 28.02 8.75 4.20
N LYS A 120 26.87 8.26 4.67
CA LYS A 120 26.01 7.31 3.94
C LYS A 120 25.18 7.98 2.84
N CYS A 121 25.18 9.32 2.79
CA CYS A 121 24.57 10.11 1.72
C CYS A 121 25.54 10.44 0.57
N LYS A 122 26.74 9.86 0.54
CA LYS A 122 27.73 10.16 -0.51
C LYS A 122 27.42 9.45 -1.82
N GLY A 123 27.58 10.15 -2.93
CA GLY A 123 27.29 9.69 -4.30
C GLY A 123 26.44 10.71 -5.05
N ASP A 124 26.47 10.67 -6.39
CA ASP A 124 25.94 11.75 -7.24
C ASP A 124 24.50 12.15 -6.88
N LEU A 125 23.56 11.19 -6.87
CA LEU A 125 22.16 11.47 -6.54
C LEU A 125 21.88 11.45 -5.02
N LEU A 126 22.67 10.74 -4.23
CA LEU A 126 22.45 10.61 -2.78
C LEU A 126 22.75 11.92 -2.04
N THR A 127 23.71 12.72 -2.55
CA THR A 127 24.09 13.99 -1.92
C THR A 127 22.92 14.98 -1.92
N LEU A 128 22.01 14.89 -2.90
CA LEU A 128 20.81 15.72 -2.97
C LEU A 128 19.86 15.46 -1.79
N LEU A 129 19.88 14.26 -1.19
CA LEU A 129 19.06 13.93 -0.03
C LEU A 129 19.49 14.69 1.23
N LEU A 130 20.72 15.24 1.28
CA LEU A 130 21.14 16.11 2.39
C LEU A 130 20.42 17.46 2.39
N MET A 131 19.85 17.86 1.25
CA MET A 131 19.05 19.09 1.11
C MET A 131 17.56 18.87 1.39
N ASN A 132 17.14 17.62 1.59
CA ASN A 132 15.76 17.29 1.88
C ASN A 132 15.30 17.92 3.19
N GLN A 133 14.11 18.52 3.17
CA GLN A 133 13.44 19.09 4.31
C GLN A 133 11.96 18.69 4.24
N GLY A 134 11.57 17.78 5.12
CA GLY A 134 10.18 17.35 5.27
C GLY A 134 9.93 15.89 4.87
N PRO A 135 8.64 15.50 4.86
CA PRO A 135 8.20 14.18 4.41
C PRO A 135 8.22 14.04 2.89
N HIS A 136 8.36 12.81 2.42
CA HIS A 136 8.36 12.45 1.01
C HIS A 136 7.42 11.27 0.77
N ASP A 137 6.54 11.41 -0.23
CA ASP A 137 5.68 10.34 -0.75
C ASP A 137 4.89 9.60 0.33
N ALA A 138 4.19 10.35 1.19
CA ALA A 138 3.51 9.74 2.32
C ALA A 138 2.38 8.78 1.90
N ARG A 139 2.13 7.83 2.79
CA ARG A 139 1.06 6.85 2.77
C ARG A 139 0.22 7.01 4.00
N VAL A 140 -1.07 7.23 3.82
CA VAL A 140 -2.01 7.33 4.93
C VAL A 140 -2.92 6.11 4.89
N VAL A 141 -2.79 5.28 5.91
CA VAL A 141 -3.38 3.95 5.97
C VAL A 141 -4.01 3.69 7.33
N PHE A 142 -5.15 3.00 7.35
CA PHE A 142 -5.67 2.43 8.59
C PHE A 142 -4.83 1.28 9.12
N GLY A 143 -4.38 1.38 10.37
CA GLY A 143 -4.13 0.19 11.19
C GLY A 143 -5.44 -0.30 11.84
N PRO A 144 -5.35 -1.30 12.74
CA PRO A 144 -6.54 -1.91 13.37
C PRO A 144 -7.46 -0.92 14.09
N GLU A 145 -6.90 0.13 14.71
CA GLU A 145 -7.65 1.10 15.50
C GLU A 145 -7.79 2.48 14.85
N ASN A 146 -6.77 2.95 14.13
CA ASN A 146 -6.66 4.32 13.67
C ASN A 146 -5.74 4.45 12.46
N PRO A 147 -5.82 5.56 11.71
CA PRO A 147 -4.94 5.83 10.60
C PRO A 147 -3.55 6.27 11.06
N TYR A 148 -2.54 5.79 10.32
CA TYR A 148 -1.15 6.19 10.42
C TYR A 148 -0.72 6.85 9.12
N ILE A 149 0.22 7.78 9.24
CA ILE A 149 0.98 8.30 8.11
C ILE A 149 2.37 7.67 8.12
N ILE A 150 2.80 7.14 6.98
CA ILE A 150 4.11 6.54 6.76
C ILE A 150 4.78 7.31 5.64
N TYR A 151 6.00 7.82 5.83
CA TYR A 151 6.63 8.73 4.87
C TYR A 151 8.15 8.57 4.85
N GLY A 152 8.77 8.95 3.74
CA GLY A 152 10.22 9.04 3.61
C GLY A 152 10.76 10.32 4.25
N SER A 153 11.88 10.24 4.96
CA SER A 153 12.62 11.43 5.42
C SER A 153 14.08 11.07 5.73
N ASN A 154 14.90 12.06 6.10
CA ASN A 154 16.28 11.79 6.46
C ASN A 154 16.39 10.87 7.68
N SER A 155 17.35 9.95 7.63
CA SER A 155 17.43 8.82 8.56
C SER A 155 18.53 8.99 9.60
N ALA A 156 18.30 8.56 10.84
CA ALA A 156 19.35 8.48 11.84
C ALA A 156 20.25 7.22 11.68
N PHE A 157 19.81 6.23 10.91
CA PHE A 157 20.53 4.96 10.71
C PHE A 157 21.20 4.86 9.33
N THR A 158 20.64 5.54 8.33
CA THR A 158 21.10 5.58 6.95
C THR A 158 21.01 7.00 6.37
N CYS A 159 21.08 7.20 5.05
CA CYS A 159 20.89 8.53 4.47
C CYS A 159 19.42 8.98 4.52
N PHE A 160 18.52 8.09 4.11
CA PHE A 160 17.09 8.34 3.98
C PHE A 160 16.31 7.09 4.32
N GLY A 161 15.26 7.23 5.12
CA GLY A 161 14.53 6.13 5.76
C GLY A 161 13.03 6.38 5.81
N MET A 162 12.28 5.37 6.25
CA MET A 162 10.84 5.47 6.45
C MET A 162 10.50 5.84 7.89
N TRP A 163 9.48 6.67 8.06
CA TRP A 163 8.97 7.12 9.35
C TRP A 163 7.48 6.80 9.44
N ILE A 164 6.97 6.58 10.65
CA ILE A 164 5.54 6.41 10.96
C ILE A 164 5.09 7.42 12.01
N GLN A 165 3.85 7.89 11.91
CA GLN A 165 3.19 8.68 12.95
C GLN A 165 1.68 8.42 12.96
N ASP A 166 1.05 8.55 14.13
CA ASP A 166 -0.41 8.65 14.28
C ASP A 166 -0.93 9.85 13.47
N PHE A 167 -1.73 9.57 12.45
CA PHE A 167 -2.26 10.61 11.57
C PHE A 167 -3.23 11.55 12.33
N SER A 168 -3.91 11.05 13.36
CA SER A 168 -4.83 11.85 14.18
C SER A 168 -4.12 12.90 15.04
N ALA A 169 -2.80 12.80 15.19
CA ALA A 169 -1.99 13.82 15.86
C ALA A 169 -1.70 15.04 14.97
N LEU A 170 -1.88 14.92 13.65
CA LEU A 170 -1.49 15.93 12.65
C LEU A 170 -2.61 16.91 12.27
N GLY A 171 -3.82 16.72 12.78
CA GLY A 171 -4.97 17.60 12.52
C GLY A 171 -6.22 17.16 13.28
N ASP A 172 -7.26 17.99 13.24
CA ASP A 172 -8.56 17.65 13.85
C ASP A 172 -9.47 16.93 12.84
N TRP A 173 -9.13 15.68 12.57
CA TRP A 173 -9.81 14.83 11.58
C TRP A 173 -11.02 14.08 12.14
N GLY A 174 -11.34 14.26 13.43
CA GLY A 174 -12.38 13.51 14.12
C GLY A 174 -12.03 12.06 14.50
N PHE A 175 -10.79 11.61 14.27
CA PHE A 175 -10.27 10.35 14.82
C PHE A 175 -9.88 10.49 16.29
N LYS A 176 -9.88 9.36 17.01
CA LYS A 176 -9.41 9.33 18.41
C LYS A 176 -7.88 9.45 18.42
N LYS A 177 -7.32 10.35 19.22
CA LYS A 177 -5.86 10.41 19.42
C LYS A 177 -5.33 9.15 20.10
N LEU A 178 -4.26 8.58 19.56
CA LEU A 178 -3.63 7.40 20.14
C LEU A 178 -2.70 7.76 21.32
N GLY A 179 -2.36 6.73 22.10
CA GLY A 179 -1.37 6.82 23.18
C GLY A 179 0.06 6.93 22.64
N LYS A 180 0.99 7.29 23.53
CA LYS A 180 2.42 7.44 23.21
C LYS A 180 3.07 6.14 22.69
N ASP A 181 2.50 5.00 23.03
CA ASP A 181 2.90 3.65 22.64
C ASP A 181 2.41 3.25 21.23
N LYS A 182 1.79 4.17 20.49
CA LYS A 182 1.25 3.92 19.16
C LYS A 182 1.65 5.02 18.17
N PHE A 183 2.94 5.37 18.18
CA PHE A 183 3.54 6.33 17.24
C PHE A 183 2.91 7.73 17.30
N ALA A 184 2.53 8.21 18.49
CA ALA A 184 1.95 9.56 18.65
C ALA A 184 2.89 10.67 18.10
N GLU A 185 4.20 10.43 18.17
CA GLU A 185 5.25 11.25 17.57
C GLU A 185 5.91 10.49 16.41
N ALA A 186 6.47 11.26 15.48
CA ALA A 186 7.22 10.72 14.34
C ALA A 186 8.30 9.73 14.83
N THR A 187 8.20 8.48 14.36
CA THR A 187 9.07 7.39 14.77
C THR A 187 9.72 6.78 13.54
N GLU A 188 11.05 6.74 13.52
CA GLU A 188 11.80 6.15 12.42
C GLU A 188 11.66 4.62 12.43
N LEU A 189 11.30 4.06 11.29
CA LEU A 189 11.20 2.61 11.10
C LEU A 189 12.58 2.04 10.80
N GLN A 190 12.93 0.94 11.46
CA GLN A 190 14.16 0.21 11.21
C GLN A 190 13.91 -1.06 10.39
N ARG A 191 14.98 -1.60 9.80
CA ARG A 191 15.01 -2.95 9.22
C ARG A 191 16.12 -3.79 9.86
N PRO A 192 16.00 -5.13 9.85
CA PRO A 192 17.14 -6.00 10.13
C PRO A 192 18.29 -5.70 9.16
N ALA A 193 19.53 -5.77 9.65
CA ALA A 193 20.71 -5.62 8.82
C ALA A 193 20.74 -6.68 7.69
N PRO A 194 21.33 -6.37 6.52
CA PRO A 194 22.05 -5.14 6.18
C PRO A 194 21.14 -3.96 5.82
N TRP A 195 21.69 -2.74 5.93
CA TRP A 195 21.04 -1.50 5.49
C TRP A 195 21.62 -1.02 4.16
N SER A 196 20.73 -0.48 3.32
CA SER A 196 21.01 0.30 2.13
C SER A 196 21.11 1.79 2.49
N ALA A 197 21.72 2.59 1.60
CA ALA A 197 21.80 4.05 1.78
C ALA A 197 20.41 4.72 1.79
N VAL A 198 19.47 4.18 1.01
CA VAL A 198 18.08 4.64 0.96
C VAL A 198 17.18 3.47 1.29
N GLU A 199 16.46 3.61 2.40
CA GLU A 199 15.45 2.69 2.85
C GLU A 199 14.08 3.33 2.59
N LYS A 200 13.39 2.86 1.56
CA LYS A 200 12.12 3.42 1.12
C LYS A 200 11.22 2.35 0.54
N ASN A 201 9.98 2.72 0.24
CA ASN A 201 8.98 1.80 -0.30
C ASN A 201 8.81 0.58 0.62
N TRP A 202 8.57 0.84 1.90
CA TRP A 202 8.16 -0.18 2.85
C TRP A 202 6.69 0.01 3.16
N PHE A 203 6.02 -1.07 3.55
CA PHE A 203 4.67 -0.97 4.10
C PHE A 203 4.58 -1.70 5.43
N ILE A 204 3.60 -1.30 6.23
CA ILE A 204 3.27 -1.93 7.51
C ILE A 204 2.02 -2.79 7.31
N PHE A 205 1.99 -3.91 8.03
CA PHE A 205 0.83 -4.77 8.15
C PHE A 205 0.65 -5.22 9.60
N TRP A 206 -0.54 -5.72 9.91
CA TRP A 206 -0.89 -6.20 11.24
C TRP A 206 -1.37 -7.64 11.19
N ASP A 207 -0.98 -8.44 12.17
CA ASP A 207 -1.52 -9.78 12.35
C ASP A 207 -2.91 -9.76 13.00
N LYS A 208 -3.51 -10.94 13.15
CA LYS A 208 -4.81 -11.11 13.80
C LYS A 208 -4.88 -10.58 15.25
N ASP A 209 -3.74 -10.50 15.92
CA ASP A 209 -3.59 -10.02 17.30
C ASP A 209 -3.19 -8.53 17.34
N SER A 210 -3.35 -7.83 16.19
CA SER A 210 -3.03 -6.41 16.01
C SER A 210 -1.56 -6.07 16.29
N GLN A 211 -0.64 -7.03 16.17
CA GLN A 211 0.79 -6.76 16.23
C GLN A 211 1.26 -6.24 14.88
N ALA A 212 2.04 -5.15 14.91
CA ALA A 212 2.58 -4.54 13.71
C ALA A 212 3.84 -5.24 13.20
N TYR A 213 3.99 -5.28 11.88
CA TYR A 213 5.16 -5.78 11.17
C TYR A 213 5.50 -4.82 10.04
N ALA A 214 6.79 -4.66 9.74
CA ALA A 214 7.25 -3.91 8.59
C ALA A 214 7.72 -4.89 7.51
N HIS A 215 7.26 -4.67 6.28
CA HIS A 215 7.66 -5.43 5.10
C HIS A 215 8.62 -4.59 4.24
N TYR A 216 9.79 -5.14 3.92
CA TYR A 216 10.88 -4.39 3.30
C TYR A 216 11.17 -4.82 1.88
N ASP A 217 11.17 -6.13 1.60
CA ASP A 217 11.57 -6.70 0.31
C ASP A 217 10.55 -7.78 -0.11
N ALA A 218 10.09 -7.74 -1.36
CA ALA A 218 9.39 -8.87 -1.97
C ALA A 218 10.37 -9.79 -2.74
N VAL A 219 11.44 -9.21 -3.29
CA VAL A 219 12.46 -9.88 -4.11
C VAL A 219 13.86 -9.38 -3.75
N PRO A 220 14.93 -10.17 -3.97
CA PRO A 220 14.94 -11.55 -4.47
C PRO A 220 14.43 -12.56 -3.44
N ALA A 221 14.46 -12.21 -2.16
CA ALA A 221 13.87 -12.97 -1.08
C ALA A 221 12.99 -12.04 -0.25
N ARG A 222 11.81 -12.53 0.12
CA ARG A 222 10.88 -11.74 0.93
C ARG A 222 11.50 -11.44 2.30
N SER A 223 11.37 -10.21 2.77
CA SER A 223 11.89 -9.81 4.07
C SER A 223 10.89 -8.94 4.82
N PHE A 224 10.65 -9.29 6.08
CA PHE A 224 9.77 -8.58 7.00
C PHE A 224 10.13 -8.92 8.44
N ALA A 225 9.80 -8.02 9.36
CA ALA A 225 10.09 -8.22 10.78
C ALA A 225 8.99 -7.61 11.66
N LYS A 226 8.88 -8.14 12.88
CA LYS A 226 8.00 -7.57 13.91
C LYS A 226 8.44 -6.15 14.24
N LEU A 227 7.51 -5.21 14.23
CA LEU A 227 7.73 -3.80 14.52
C LEU A 227 7.34 -3.47 15.97
N HIS A 228 8.25 -2.81 16.69
CA HIS A 228 8.00 -2.31 18.02
C HIS A 228 7.57 -0.83 17.99
N PRO A 229 6.81 -0.35 19.00
CA PRO A 229 6.36 1.05 19.09
C PRO A 229 7.44 2.12 19.01
N ASN A 230 8.69 1.77 19.28
CA ASN A 230 9.84 2.68 19.21
C ASN A 230 10.55 2.64 17.84
N GLY A 231 9.99 1.95 16.84
CA GLY A 231 10.55 1.83 15.50
C GLY A 231 11.59 0.71 15.34
N ALA A 232 12.06 0.12 16.45
CA ALA A 232 12.96 -1.03 16.42
C ALA A 232 12.23 -2.27 15.91
N VAL A 233 13.01 -3.22 15.37
CA VAL A 233 12.46 -4.43 14.74
C VAL A 233 13.16 -5.69 15.19
N GLY A 234 12.41 -6.80 15.16
CA GLY A 234 12.94 -8.14 15.44
C GLY A 234 13.82 -8.69 14.30
N PRO A 235 14.19 -9.98 14.35
CA PRO A 235 14.90 -10.63 13.25
C PRO A 235 14.04 -10.70 11.98
N ASN A 236 14.68 -10.86 10.81
CA ASN A 236 13.96 -11.12 9.57
C ASN A 236 13.22 -12.46 9.67
N LEU A 237 11.90 -12.41 9.48
CA LEU A 237 11.01 -13.56 9.55
C LEU A 237 10.74 -14.20 8.17
N GLY A 238 11.10 -13.52 7.08
CA GLY A 238 10.90 -14.01 5.71
C GLY A 238 11.40 -15.44 5.45
N PRO A 239 12.58 -15.86 5.94
CA PRO A 239 13.07 -17.23 5.73
C PRO A 239 12.19 -18.35 6.31
N PHE A 240 11.26 -18.05 7.23
CA PHE A 240 10.33 -19.05 7.77
C PHE A 240 9.11 -19.29 6.86
N ALA A 241 8.91 -18.47 5.84
CA ALA A 241 7.90 -18.66 4.81
C ALA A 241 8.52 -19.38 3.60
N GLU A 242 8.78 -20.68 3.76
CA GLU A 242 9.63 -21.48 2.87
C GLU A 242 9.16 -21.53 1.39
N GLN A 243 7.87 -21.31 1.14
CA GLN A 243 7.29 -21.34 -0.22
C GLN A 243 7.40 -20.00 -0.96
N ASP A 244 7.64 -18.89 -0.24
CA ASP A 244 7.53 -17.54 -0.80
C ASP A 244 8.49 -17.31 -1.97
N GLU A 245 9.75 -17.72 -1.83
CA GLU A 245 10.77 -17.53 -2.87
C GLU A 245 10.35 -18.20 -4.19
N LYS A 246 9.89 -19.45 -4.12
CA LYS A 246 9.43 -20.19 -5.31
C LYS A 246 8.18 -19.55 -5.90
N CYS A 247 7.22 -19.19 -5.06
CA CYS A 247 5.97 -18.60 -5.51
C CYS A 247 6.19 -17.26 -6.20
N LEU A 248 6.92 -16.35 -5.56
CA LEU A 248 7.19 -15.01 -6.09
C LEU A 248 8.06 -15.08 -7.35
N ALA A 249 9.07 -15.95 -7.39
CA ALA A 249 9.88 -16.14 -8.60
C ALA A 249 9.11 -16.76 -9.78
N HIS A 250 8.02 -17.49 -9.50
CA HIS A 250 7.18 -18.08 -10.53
C HIS A 250 6.17 -17.07 -11.10
N TYR A 251 5.53 -16.27 -10.24
CA TYR A 251 4.45 -15.37 -10.66
C TYR A 251 4.88 -13.94 -10.97
N LEU A 252 6.03 -13.47 -10.48
CA LEU A 252 6.54 -12.14 -10.80
C LEU A 252 7.46 -12.14 -12.02
N PRO A 253 7.56 -11.00 -12.74
CA PRO A 253 8.50 -10.86 -13.85
C PRO A 253 9.94 -11.13 -13.43
N LYS A 254 10.69 -11.79 -14.32
CA LYS A 254 12.14 -11.94 -14.16
C LYS A 254 12.81 -10.60 -14.39
N LEU A 255 13.46 -10.08 -13.37
CA LEU A 255 14.09 -8.77 -13.42
C LEU A 255 15.47 -8.85 -14.11
N PRO A 256 15.73 -8.05 -15.15
CA PRO A 256 17.08 -7.85 -15.64
C PRO A 256 17.96 -7.15 -14.58
N PRO A 257 19.29 -7.19 -14.70
CA PRO A 257 20.20 -6.62 -13.69
C PRO A 257 20.11 -5.09 -13.52
N LYS A 258 19.48 -4.38 -14.46
CA LYS A 258 19.38 -2.91 -14.48
C LYS A 258 18.05 -2.48 -15.06
N ASN A 259 17.63 -1.26 -14.72
CA ASN A 259 16.46 -0.54 -15.25
C ASN A 259 15.09 -1.12 -14.88
N GLU A 260 15.03 -2.26 -14.19
CA GLU A 260 13.78 -2.81 -13.68
C GLU A 260 13.97 -3.28 -12.25
N ASP A 261 12.92 -3.11 -11.45
CA ASP A 261 12.88 -3.48 -10.04
C ASP A 261 11.43 -3.75 -9.60
N ILE A 262 11.28 -4.35 -8.42
CA ILE A 262 9.96 -4.44 -7.76
C ILE A 262 9.88 -3.31 -6.74
N HIS A 263 8.91 -2.42 -6.96
CA HIS A 263 8.54 -1.38 -6.03
C HIS A 263 7.35 -1.84 -5.20
N GLN A 264 7.42 -1.66 -3.87
CA GLN A 264 6.32 -2.00 -2.96
C GLN A 264 5.99 -0.79 -2.09
N ALA A 265 5.03 0.01 -2.50
CA ALA A 265 4.75 1.27 -1.79
C ALA A 265 3.29 1.46 -1.43
N THR A 266 2.46 0.52 -1.86
CA THR A 266 1.07 0.45 -1.43
C THR A 266 1.05 -0.12 -0.02
N ASN A 267 0.24 0.49 0.85
CA ASN A 267 -0.02 -0.07 2.16
C ASN A 267 -0.74 -1.43 2.06
N SER A 268 -0.94 -2.06 3.22
CA SER A 268 -1.71 -3.31 3.31
C SER A 268 -3.13 -3.08 3.81
N LEU A 269 -4.02 -4.03 3.54
CA LEU A 269 -5.34 -4.18 4.17
C LEU A 269 -5.60 -5.64 4.52
N ARG A 270 -6.48 -5.87 5.50
CA ARG A 270 -7.02 -7.18 5.84
C ARG A 270 -8.30 -7.43 5.06
N VAL A 271 -8.43 -8.59 4.43
CA VAL A 271 -9.61 -8.97 3.64
C VAL A 271 -10.07 -10.38 3.98
N THR A 272 -11.37 -10.54 4.24
CA THR A 272 -12.02 -11.84 4.34
C THR A 272 -12.56 -12.26 2.98
N MET A 273 -12.20 -13.47 2.55
CA MET A 273 -12.46 -14.01 1.21
C MET A 273 -13.87 -14.61 1.07
N CYS A 274 -14.87 -13.92 1.59
CA CYS A 274 -16.29 -14.14 1.33
C CYS A 274 -17.02 -12.79 1.31
N LYS A 275 -18.26 -12.77 0.85
CA LYS A 275 -19.07 -11.54 0.85
C LYS A 275 -19.68 -11.35 2.24
N ARG A 276 -19.59 -10.14 2.78
CA ARG A 276 -20.22 -9.75 4.04
C ARG A 276 -21.73 -9.99 4.01
N ALA A 277 -22.36 -9.80 2.85
CA ALA A 277 -23.79 -10.05 2.67
C ALA A 277 -24.18 -11.55 2.79
N ASP A 278 -23.22 -12.48 2.67
CA ASP A 278 -23.51 -13.91 2.77
C ASP A 278 -23.72 -14.32 4.25
N LYS A 279 -24.84 -15.00 4.52
CA LYS A 279 -25.24 -15.40 5.88
C LYS A 279 -24.24 -16.32 6.59
N ASP A 280 -23.50 -17.10 5.81
CA ASP A 280 -22.52 -18.06 6.32
C ASP A 280 -21.08 -17.50 6.33
N CYS A 281 -20.89 -16.26 5.88
CA CYS A 281 -19.58 -15.62 5.89
C CYS A 281 -19.17 -15.25 7.32
N LYS A 282 -18.15 -15.95 7.81
CA LYS A 282 -17.53 -15.70 9.11
C LYS A 282 -16.04 -15.54 8.91
N ALA A 283 -15.50 -14.38 9.26
CA ALA A 283 -14.07 -14.15 9.23
C ALA A 283 -13.36 -15.07 10.24
N ASP A 284 -12.39 -15.83 9.76
CA ASP A 284 -11.47 -16.63 10.56
C ASP A 284 -10.08 -16.70 9.91
N ASP A 285 -9.14 -17.34 10.61
CA ASP A 285 -7.74 -17.49 10.19
C ASP A 285 -7.55 -18.31 8.89
N THR A 286 -8.61 -18.96 8.37
CA THR A 286 -8.56 -19.78 7.15
C THR A 286 -8.99 -19.00 5.91
N ASN A 287 -9.88 -18.02 6.07
CA ASN A 287 -10.42 -17.22 4.98
C ASN A 287 -10.06 -15.72 5.05
N THR A 288 -9.29 -15.29 6.04
CA THR A 288 -8.88 -13.89 6.19
C THR A 288 -7.37 -13.72 5.96
N PHE A 289 -7.02 -12.73 5.14
CA PHE A 289 -5.67 -12.54 4.62
C PHE A 289 -5.28 -11.07 4.63
N ILE A 290 -3.98 -10.81 4.48
CA ILE A 290 -3.46 -9.49 4.19
C ILE A 290 -3.24 -9.35 2.69
N VAL A 291 -3.71 -8.25 2.11
CA VAL A 291 -3.49 -7.86 0.73
C VAL A 291 -2.58 -6.64 0.67
N ALA A 292 -1.65 -6.64 -0.27
CA ALA A 292 -0.83 -5.49 -0.64
C ALA A 292 -0.62 -5.47 -2.16
N ILE A 293 -0.18 -4.33 -2.70
CA ILE A 293 0.19 -4.21 -4.12
C ILE A 293 1.70 -4.06 -4.23
N ILE A 294 2.29 -4.89 -5.08
CA ILE A 294 3.69 -4.80 -5.52
C ILE A 294 3.70 -4.44 -6.99
N GLN A 295 4.67 -3.66 -7.43
CA GLN A 295 4.68 -3.07 -8.77
C GLN A 295 5.98 -3.44 -9.47
N HIS A 296 5.89 -4.08 -10.63
CA HIS A 296 7.03 -4.20 -11.52
C HIS A 296 7.27 -2.84 -12.16
N LYS A 297 8.38 -2.22 -11.78
CA LYS A 297 8.79 -0.95 -12.33
C LYS A 297 9.78 -1.20 -13.45
N THR A 298 9.58 -0.50 -14.57
CA THR A 298 10.54 -0.42 -15.66
C THR A 298 10.98 1.03 -15.84
N TRP A 299 12.20 1.24 -16.32
CA TRP A 299 12.74 2.55 -16.63
C TRP A 299 13.50 2.52 -17.95
N TYR A 300 12.79 2.86 -19.03
CA TYR A 300 13.33 2.86 -20.39
C TYR A 300 13.05 4.20 -21.05
N ASN A 301 13.99 4.69 -21.88
CA ASN A 301 13.84 5.94 -22.62
C ASN A 301 13.45 7.16 -21.74
N PHE A 302 14.01 7.22 -20.52
CA PHE A 302 13.71 8.27 -19.53
C PHE A 302 12.23 8.32 -19.08
N HIS A 303 11.53 7.20 -19.23
CA HIS A 303 10.15 7.03 -18.81
C HIS A 303 10.02 5.81 -17.89
N GLY A 304 9.30 6.00 -16.79
CA GLY A 304 8.99 4.95 -15.84
C GLY A 304 7.62 4.36 -16.12
N GLU A 305 7.49 3.04 -16.08
CA GLU A 305 6.18 2.37 -16.08
C GLU A 305 6.07 1.47 -14.87
N TYR A 306 4.86 1.32 -14.35
CA TYR A 306 4.57 0.51 -13.19
C TYR A 306 3.43 -0.45 -13.53
N GLU A 307 3.71 -1.73 -13.39
CA GLU A 307 2.73 -2.80 -13.55
C GLU A 307 2.39 -3.42 -12.18
N PRO A 308 1.26 -3.04 -11.56
CA PRO A 308 0.86 -3.50 -10.23
C PRO A 308 0.37 -4.95 -10.23
N TYR A 309 0.70 -5.70 -9.20
CA TYR A 309 0.23 -7.05 -8.90
C TYR A 309 -0.36 -7.08 -7.50
N ALA A 310 -1.51 -7.74 -7.34
CA ALA A 310 -2.05 -8.01 -6.02
C ALA A 310 -1.29 -9.19 -5.39
N MET A 311 -0.78 -9.00 -4.18
CA MET A 311 -0.15 -10.04 -3.38
C MET A 311 -1.01 -10.28 -2.13
N VAL A 312 -1.39 -11.53 -1.91
CA VAL A 312 -2.20 -11.98 -0.78
C VAL A 312 -1.38 -12.93 0.08
N PHE A 313 -1.27 -12.66 1.37
CA PHE A 313 -0.52 -13.49 2.30
C PHE A 313 -1.27 -13.73 3.61
N ARG A 314 -0.91 -14.81 4.31
CA ARG A 314 -1.56 -15.21 5.57
C ARG A 314 -1.40 -14.10 6.61
N GLU A 315 -2.44 -13.85 7.39
CA GLU A 315 -2.38 -12.90 8.53
C GLU A 315 -1.77 -13.50 9.81
N ARG A 316 -1.33 -14.76 9.73
CA ARG A 316 -0.71 -15.51 10.82
C ARG A 316 0.69 -15.94 10.43
N SER A 317 1.58 -16.01 11.41
CA SER A 317 2.92 -16.57 11.24
C SER A 317 2.89 -17.96 10.58
N PRO A 318 3.77 -18.27 9.61
CA PRO A 318 4.92 -17.46 9.17
C PRO A 318 4.59 -16.42 8.07
N PHE A 319 3.33 -16.00 7.94
CA PHE A 319 2.85 -14.98 7.01
C PHE A 319 3.05 -15.33 5.53
N GLU A 320 3.08 -16.61 5.20
CA GLU A 320 3.33 -17.12 3.84
C GLU A 320 2.43 -16.46 2.79
N VAL A 321 3.01 -16.17 1.62
CA VAL A 321 2.24 -15.74 0.45
C VAL A 321 1.28 -16.86 0.10
N TYR A 322 -0.01 -16.52 0.04
CA TYR A 322 -1.08 -17.43 -0.32
C TYR A 322 -1.32 -17.41 -1.82
N ALA A 323 -1.34 -16.21 -2.41
CA ALA A 323 -1.57 -16.02 -3.83
C ALA A 323 -1.00 -14.70 -4.36
N VAL A 324 -0.76 -14.66 -5.67
CA VAL A 324 -0.37 -13.45 -6.43
C VAL A 324 -1.27 -13.34 -7.66
N SER A 325 -1.62 -12.14 -8.13
CA SER A 325 -2.37 -12.00 -9.38
C SER A 325 -1.60 -12.61 -10.56
N ARG A 326 -2.28 -13.39 -11.41
CA ARG A 326 -1.66 -14.04 -12.59
C ARG A 326 -1.15 -13.03 -13.61
N LYS A 327 -1.80 -11.87 -13.66
CA LYS A 327 -1.52 -10.78 -14.60
C LYS A 327 -1.38 -9.48 -13.79
N PRO A 328 -0.62 -8.50 -14.30
CA PRO A 328 -0.63 -7.16 -13.74
C PRO A 328 -2.02 -6.51 -13.91
N LEU A 329 -2.34 -5.56 -13.02
CA LEU A 329 -3.60 -4.83 -13.02
C LEU A 329 -3.49 -3.64 -13.97
N TRP A 330 -4.54 -3.42 -14.77
CA TRP A 330 -4.68 -2.24 -15.60
C TRP A 330 -5.77 -1.34 -15.04
N ILE A 331 -5.45 -0.09 -14.71
CA ILE A 331 -6.44 0.86 -14.22
C ILE A 331 -7.15 1.50 -15.41
N HIS A 332 -8.46 1.26 -15.56
CA HIS A 332 -9.21 1.79 -16.69
C HIS A 332 -9.12 3.32 -16.74
N GLY A 333 -8.79 3.85 -17.92
CA GLY A 333 -8.46 5.26 -18.14
C GLY A 333 -6.97 5.58 -18.18
N ARG A 334 -6.06 4.67 -17.78
CA ARG A 334 -4.62 4.78 -18.05
C ARG A 334 -4.41 4.92 -19.56
N GLN A 335 -3.66 5.95 -19.99
CA GLN A 335 -3.48 6.22 -21.41
C GLN A 335 -2.27 5.51 -21.98
N ARG A 336 -2.36 5.13 -23.27
CA ARG A 336 -1.20 4.77 -24.09
C ARG A 336 -0.65 6.04 -24.75
N ARG A 337 0.65 6.14 -24.82
CA ARG A 337 1.41 7.28 -25.36
C ARG A 337 1.87 6.97 -26.78
N ASN A 338 2.20 8.01 -27.53
CA ASN A 338 2.56 7.90 -28.96
C ASN A 338 3.87 7.11 -29.20
N ASP A 339 4.70 6.96 -28.17
CA ASP A 339 5.96 6.22 -28.19
C ASP A 339 5.78 4.75 -27.75
N ASN A 340 4.55 4.25 -27.73
CA ASN A 340 4.14 2.92 -27.25
C ASN A 340 4.38 2.67 -25.76
N THR A 341 4.72 3.70 -24.98
CA THR A 341 4.66 3.63 -23.51
C THR A 341 3.26 3.97 -23.02
N THR A 342 3.06 3.96 -21.72
CA THR A 342 1.80 4.29 -21.04
C THR A 342 2.01 5.40 -20.03
N ASP A 343 0.94 5.98 -19.49
CA ASP A 343 1.06 6.87 -18.32
C ASP A 343 1.79 6.14 -17.17
N MET A 344 2.67 6.87 -16.49
CA MET A 344 3.35 6.36 -15.29
C MET A 344 2.38 6.38 -14.12
N VAL A 345 1.69 5.27 -13.89
CA VAL A 345 0.68 5.12 -12.83
C VAL A 345 1.28 4.37 -11.64
N TYR A 346 1.68 5.11 -10.62
CA TYR A 346 2.28 4.53 -9.42
C TYR A 346 1.26 4.42 -8.30
N VAL A 347 0.88 3.18 -7.97
CA VAL A 347 -0.10 2.89 -6.91
C VAL A 347 0.49 3.20 -5.55
N ALA A 348 0.04 4.33 -5.00
CA ALA A 348 0.49 4.87 -3.74
C ALA A 348 -0.26 4.24 -2.57
N GLY A 349 -1.60 4.18 -2.62
CA GLY A 349 -2.40 3.79 -1.45
C GLY A 349 -3.58 2.90 -1.79
N MET A 350 -4.08 2.25 -0.75
CA MET A 350 -5.26 1.41 -0.78
C MET A 350 -6.02 1.54 0.54
N ASN A 351 -7.28 1.95 0.52
CA ASN A 351 -8.11 2.03 1.73
C ASN A 351 -9.54 1.59 1.44
N TRP A 352 -10.19 0.99 2.42
CA TRP A 352 -11.62 0.73 2.35
C TRP A 352 -12.40 2.04 2.18
N LYS A 353 -13.35 2.06 1.26
CA LYS A 353 -14.12 3.27 0.93
C LYS A 353 -15.17 3.57 2.00
N GLU A 354 -15.72 2.54 2.63
CA GLU A 354 -16.77 2.72 3.64
C GLU A 354 -16.22 3.07 5.03
N LYS A 355 -16.97 3.94 5.72
CA LYS A 355 -16.69 4.34 7.09
C LYS A 355 -16.84 3.16 8.04
N GLY A 356 -15.85 2.98 8.91
CA GLY A 356 -15.87 1.97 9.98
C GLY A 356 -15.23 0.63 9.62
N LEU A 357 -14.85 0.41 8.36
CA LEU A 357 -14.08 -0.77 7.96
C LEU A 357 -12.63 -0.72 8.47
N ASN A 358 -12.06 0.48 8.57
CA ASN A 358 -10.68 0.72 9.03
C ASN A 358 -9.66 -0.15 8.28
N TYR A 359 -9.13 -1.21 8.91
CA TYR A 359 -8.15 -2.12 8.31
C TYR A 359 -8.79 -3.35 7.66
N HIS A 360 -10.04 -3.71 7.97
CA HIS A 360 -10.64 -5.00 7.63
C HIS A 360 -11.93 -4.88 6.81
N GLY A 361 -11.92 -5.48 5.61
CA GLY A 361 -13.07 -5.59 4.72
C GLY A 361 -13.30 -7.01 4.17
N TYR A 362 -14.25 -7.13 3.26
CA TYR A 362 -14.78 -8.35 2.65
C TYR A 362 -14.84 -8.20 1.12
N LEU A 363 -15.11 -9.28 0.39
CA LEU A 363 -15.03 -9.28 -1.08
C LEU A 363 -16.05 -8.37 -1.79
N ASP A 364 -17.15 -8.06 -1.13
CA ASP A 364 -18.21 -7.15 -1.58
C ASP A 364 -18.07 -5.72 -1.05
N ASP A 365 -17.06 -5.44 -0.22
CA ASP A 365 -16.77 -4.08 0.23
C ASP A 365 -16.03 -3.31 -0.88
N GLU A 366 -16.33 -2.01 -1.00
CA GLU A 366 -15.67 -1.10 -1.93
C GLU A 366 -14.33 -0.61 -1.36
N LEU A 367 -13.32 -0.49 -2.23
CA LEU A 367 -12.00 0.04 -1.88
C LEU A 367 -11.55 1.12 -2.87
N PHE A 368 -10.80 2.09 -2.37
CA PHE A 368 -10.03 3.01 -3.20
C PHE A 368 -8.65 2.43 -3.47
N LEU A 369 -8.21 2.46 -4.73
CA LEU A 369 -6.80 2.49 -5.09
C LEU A 369 -6.43 3.92 -5.48
N THR A 370 -5.36 4.43 -4.89
CA THR A 370 -4.91 5.80 -5.10
C THR A 370 -3.51 5.81 -5.70
N PHE A 371 -3.24 6.72 -6.63
CA PHE A 371 -2.02 6.68 -7.42
C PHE A 371 -1.60 8.05 -7.95
N GLY A 372 -0.28 8.21 -8.09
CA GLY A 372 0.30 9.30 -8.87
C GLY A 372 0.27 8.97 -10.35
N VAL A 373 0.07 10.00 -11.19
CA VAL A 373 0.19 9.90 -12.64
C VAL A 373 1.27 10.87 -13.12
N ASP A 374 2.31 10.31 -13.74
CA ASP A 374 3.47 11.03 -14.29
C ASP A 374 4.21 11.94 -13.27
N ASP A 375 4.17 11.59 -11.98
CA ASP A 375 4.67 12.41 -10.84
C ASP A 375 4.13 13.86 -10.84
N LYS A 376 2.93 14.05 -11.40
CA LYS A 376 2.34 15.39 -11.63
C LYS A 376 0.90 15.50 -11.16
N ARG A 377 0.16 14.41 -11.22
CA ARG A 377 -1.28 14.40 -10.99
C ARG A 377 -1.65 13.33 -9.96
N ALA A 378 -2.71 13.61 -9.23
CA ALA A 378 -3.34 12.69 -8.29
C ALA A 378 -4.57 12.03 -8.93
N GLY A 379 -4.64 10.70 -8.89
CA GLY A 379 -5.78 9.91 -9.36
C GLY A 379 -6.20 8.86 -8.35
N ALA A 380 -7.45 8.41 -8.46
CA ALA A 380 -7.96 7.28 -7.72
C ALA A 380 -9.04 6.55 -8.51
N ILE A 381 -9.20 5.26 -8.21
CA ILE A 381 -10.27 4.42 -8.72
C ILE A 381 -10.92 3.70 -7.53
N ASP A 382 -12.24 3.60 -7.54
CA ASP A 382 -12.99 2.83 -6.57
C ASP A 382 -13.53 1.54 -7.21
N ILE A 383 -13.26 0.41 -6.57
CA ILE A 383 -13.55 -0.93 -7.10
C ILE A 383 -14.07 -1.84 -5.99
N LEU A 384 -14.64 -3.00 -6.34
CA LEU A 384 -14.89 -4.05 -5.35
C LEU A 384 -13.58 -4.76 -5.01
N ALA A 385 -13.44 -5.23 -3.77
CA ALA A 385 -12.33 -6.10 -3.39
C ALA A 385 -12.26 -7.38 -4.23
N SER A 386 -13.41 -7.95 -4.61
CA SER A 386 -13.46 -9.08 -5.52
C SER A 386 -12.83 -8.80 -6.89
N ASP A 387 -12.97 -7.59 -7.42
CA ASP A 387 -12.36 -7.21 -8.70
C ASP A 387 -10.84 -7.15 -8.58
N LEU A 388 -10.31 -6.57 -7.49
CA LEU A 388 -8.87 -6.55 -7.22
C LEU A 388 -8.26 -7.95 -7.09
N LEU A 389 -9.02 -8.89 -6.52
CA LEU A 389 -8.58 -10.24 -6.16
C LEU A 389 -9.00 -11.30 -7.19
N THR A 390 -9.50 -10.87 -8.35
CA THR A 390 -9.82 -11.76 -9.46
C THR A 390 -8.55 -12.25 -10.14
N GLY A 391 -8.55 -13.52 -10.57
CA GLY A 391 -7.42 -14.08 -11.31
C GLY A 391 -6.16 -14.30 -10.46
N LEU A 392 -6.31 -14.50 -9.15
CA LEU A 392 -5.23 -14.91 -8.26
C LEU A 392 -4.71 -16.32 -8.62
N ALA A 393 -3.40 -16.50 -8.51
CA ALA A 393 -2.69 -17.76 -8.66
C ALA A 393 -2.21 -18.24 -7.29
N LEU A 394 -2.52 -19.48 -6.93
CA LEU A 394 -2.15 -20.01 -5.62
C LEU A 394 -0.67 -20.37 -5.58
N CYS A 395 0.00 -20.03 -4.48
CA CYS A 395 1.38 -20.46 -4.25
C CYS A 395 1.50 -21.99 -4.14
N SER A 396 0.42 -22.67 -3.70
CA SER A 396 0.35 -24.13 -3.61
C SER A 396 0.48 -24.86 -4.94
N ASP A 397 0.35 -24.15 -6.06
CA ASP A 397 0.40 -24.71 -7.41
C ASP A 397 1.84 -24.76 -7.98
N VAL A 398 2.83 -24.25 -7.24
CA VAL A 398 4.25 -24.10 -7.67
C VAL A 398 5.18 -25.10 -7.00
#